data_AF-A0A257RBF6-F1
#
_entry.id   AF-A0A257RBF6-F1
#
_cell.length_a   1.000
_cell.length_b   1.000
_cell.length_c   1.000
_cell.angle_alpha   90.00
_cell.angle_beta   90.00
_cell.angle_gamma   90.00
#
_symmetry.space_group_name_H-M   'P 1'
#
loop_
_entity.id
_entity.type
_entity.pdbx_description
1 polymer ?
#
loop_
_entity_poly.entity_id
_entity_poly.type
_entity_poly.pdbx_seq_one_letter_code
_entity_poly.pdbx_strand_id
1 'polypeptide(L)'
;MAHAIRQITVQRGRNPADFVLTSFGGAGGQHACLVADELGMDRIFIHPLAGVLSAYGMGLADFLILREQAVEITLTPDAVDELQSVASMLESSAVAALWAQDVAAALIQTKQFVHLRYSGTDAPLPVTLADYTAMVAEFEAAHQRLFGFITAEKSIIAETVAVEAMAPGDAVGEAALGARTEGVCDPVDDVQIFTAGAAHTAPVFERTTLLAGDKLTGPAMIREANATTIIEPGWQAEVTAQNHVILRRIAPRDNAVVQDISRADPVLLELFNNLFMAIAEQCGSVLRNTAQSVNIKERLDFSCALFDAAGGLIANAPHVPVHLGAMGESVRAVIRSRGGSLKPGDAVALNNP
;
A
#
# COMPACT_ATOMS: atom_id res chain seq x y z
N MET A 1 2.92 3.03 -18.89
CA MET A 1 3.40 3.24 -17.50
C MET A 1 2.37 3.97 -16.65
N ALA A 2 2.02 5.23 -16.97
CA ALA A 2 1.04 6.00 -16.21
C ALA A 2 -0.31 5.28 -16.00
N HIS A 3 -0.85 4.60 -17.03
CA HIS A 3 -2.09 3.83 -16.89
C HIS A 3 -2.03 2.75 -15.79
N ALA A 4 -0.93 2.00 -15.69
CA ALA A 4 -0.77 0.96 -14.67
C ALA A 4 -0.67 1.55 -13.26
N ILE A 5 0.06 2.67 -13.10
CA ILE A 5 0.14 3.40 -11.84
C ILE A 5 -1.24 3.92 -11.46
N ARG A 6 -1.94 4.58 -12.39
CA ARG A 6 -3.31 5.08 -12.20
C ARG A 6 -4.23 3.95 -11.76
N GLN A 7 -4.22 2.82 -12.45
CA GLN A 7 -5.06 1.67 -12.14
C GLN A 7 -4.85 1.19 -10.70
N ILE A 8 -3.60 0.90 -10.29
CA ILE A 8 -3.31 0.38 -8.95
C ILE A 8 -3.66 1.39 -7.85
N THR A 9 -3.34 2.68 -8.07
CA THR A 9 -3.59 3.72 -7.07
C THR A 9 -5.07 4.05 -6.94
N VAL A 10 -5.79 4.16 -8.06
CA VAL A 10 -7.24 4.44 -8.10
C VAL A 10 -8.03 3.23 -7.58
N GLN A 11 -7.63 1.99 -7.88
CA GLN A 11 -8.24 0.78 -7.28
C GLN A 11 -8.13 0.76 -5.76
N ARG A 12 -7.10 1.39 -5.20
CA ARG A 12 -6.96 1.59 -3.74
C ARG A 12 -7.71 2.82 -3.21
N GLY A 13 -8.54 3.46 -4.05
CA GLY A 13 -9.33 4.63 -3.71
C GLY A 13 -8.51 5.91 -3.49
N ARG A 14 -7.30 5.99 -4.07
CA ARG A 14 -6.37 7.10 -3.85
C ARG A 14 -6.18 7.91 -5.13
N ASN A 15 -6.15 9.23 -5.01
CA ASN A 15 -5.81 10.10 -6.13
C ASN A 15 -4.29 10.16 -6.34
N PRO A 16 -3.74 9.78 -7.51
CA PRO A 16 -2.30 9.84 -7.77
C PRO A 16 -1.67 11.23 -7.56
N ALA A 17 -2.42 12.31 -7.84
CA ALA A 17 -1.92 13.68 -7.71
C ALA A 17 -1.49 14.06 -6.28
N ASP A 18 -1.98 13.34 -5.26
CA ASP A 18 -1.65 13.58 -3.84
C ASP A 18 -0.29 13.00 -3.43
N PHE A 19 0.41 12.29 -4.33
CA PHE A 19 1.65 11.58 -4.05
C PHE A 19 2.87 12.20 -4.75
N VAL A 20 4.06 11.81 -4.29
CA VAL A 20 5.33 12.05 -4.99
C VAL A 20 5.67 10.81 -5.81
N LEU A 21 6.00 11.00 -7.09
CA LEU A 21 6.46 9.89 -7.94
C LEU A 21 7.92 9.56 -7.62
N THR A 22 8.19 8.42 -7.00
CA THR A 22 9.55 7.90 -6.91
C THR A 22 9.92 7.22 -8.22
N SER A 23 10.97 7.72 -8.89
CA SER A 23 11.46 7.16 -10.14
C SER A 23 12.83 6.52 -9.96
N PHE A 24 12.96 5.26 -10.39
CA PHE A 24 14.18 4.47 -10.30
C PHE A 24 14.32 3.50 -11.48
N GLY A 25 15.45 2.79 -11.53
CA GLY A 25 15.89 2.01 -12.68
C GLY A 25 16.60 2.89 -13.73
N GLY A 26 17.49 2.30 -14.53
CA GLY A 26 18.34 3.06 -15.45
C GLY A 26 17.59 3.92 -16.48
N ALA A 27 16.36 3.52 -16.84
CA ALA A 27 15.49 4.27 -17.76
C ALA A 27 14.37 5.07 -17.07
N GLY A 28 14.20 4.95 -15.74
CA GLY A 28 13.08 5.57 -15.03
C GLY A 28 13.05 7.09 -15.19
N GLY A 29 14.21 7.73 -14.96
CA GLY A 29 14.38 9.17 -15.09
C GLY A 29 14.10 9.74 -16.49
N GLN A 30 14.11 8.91 -17.53
CA GLN A 30 13.89 9.36 -18.91
C GLN A 30 12.41 9.68 -19.19
N HIS A 31 11.49 9.04 -18.47
CA HIS A 31 10.05 9.18 -18.67
C HIS A 31 9.32 9.77 -17.46
N ALA A 32 10.03 10.05 -16.37
CA ALA A 32 9.43 10.42 -15.09
C ALA A 32 8.54 11.67 -15.19
N CYS A 33 9.00 12.73 -15.86
CA CYS A 33 8.23 13.96 -16.05
C CYS A 33 6.93 13.72 -16.81
N LEU A 34 6.99 13.02 -17.95
CA LEU A 34 5.81 12.73 -18.77
C LEU A 34 4.82 11.80 -18.06
N VAL A 35 5.33 10.82 -17.31
CA VAL A 35 4.48 9.94 -16.49
C VAL A 35 3.81 10.73 -15.36
N ALA A 36 4.55 11.60 -14.68
CA ALA A 36 4.00 12.46 -13.63
C ALA A 36 2.95 13.42 -14.18
N ASP A 37 3.19 14.00 -15.36
CA ASP A 37 2.23 14.88 -16.03
C ASP A 37 0.93 14.17 -16.39
N GLU A 38 1.02 12.97 -16.97
CA GLU A 38 -0.14 12.15 -17.26
C GLU A 38 -0.92 11.81 -15.97
N LEU A 39 -0.22 11.58 -14.85
CA LEU A 39 -0.83 11.28 -13.56
C LEU A 39 -1.31 12.53 -12.78
N GLY A 40 -1.05 13.73 -13.27
CA GLY A 40 -1.36 14.98 -12.56
C GLY A 40 -0.51 15.22 -11.32
N MET A 41 0.67 14.58 -11.21
CA MET A 41 1.58 14.69 -10.06
C MET A 41 2.54 15.85 -10.24
N ASP A 42 2.72 16.68 -9.22
CA ASP A 42 3.57 17.88 -9.27
C ASP A 42 5.03 17.64 -8.82
N ARG A 43 5.34 16.46 -8.28
CA ARG A 43 6.63 16.17 -7.66
C ARG A 43 7.14 14.79 -8.02
N ILE A 44 8.44 14.73 -8.32
CA ILE A 44 9.16 13.49 -8.58
C ILE A 44 10.37 13.45 -7.65
N PHE A 45 10.63 12.28 -7.08
CA PHE A 45 11.82 12.00 -6.27
C PHE A 45 12.71 10.99 -6.99
N ILE A 46 13.99 11.31 -7.13
CA ILE A 46 15.01 10.45 -7.71
C ILE A 46 16.18 10.36 -6.73
N HIS A 47 16.41 9.15 -6.23
CA HIS A 47 17.54 8.82 -5.36
C HIS A 47 18.86 8.85 -6.16
N PRO A 48 20.03 9.22 -5.60
CA PRO A 48 21.31 9.24 -6.33
C PRO A 48 21.76 7.86 -6.82
N LEU A 49 21.21 6.79 -6.25
CA LEU A 49 21.40 5.41 -6.70
C LEU A 49 20.18 4.88 -7.49
N ALA A 50 19.35 5.75 -8.06
CA ALA A 50 18.12 5.37 -8.77
C ALA A 50 18.36 4.26 -9.81
N GLY A 51 19.45 4.32 -10.58
CA GLY A 51 19.78 3.29 -11.57
C GLY A 51 19.96 1.87 -11.01
N VAL A 52 20.32 1.75 -9.73
CA VAL A 52 20.58 0.48 -9.03
C VAL A 52 19.81 0.37 -7.71
N LEU A 53 18.69 1.08 -7.59
CA LEU A 53 18.00 1.26 -6.31
C LEU A 53 17.54 -0.06 -5.68
N SER A 54 17.19 -1.07 -6.50
CA SER A 54 16.84 -2.40 -6.01
C SER A 54 18.01 -3.11 -5.33
N ALA A 55 19.23 -2.98 -5.88
CA ALA A 55 20.43 -3.55 -5.27
C ALA A 55 20.80 -2.81 -3.98
N TYR A 56 20.65 -1.48 -3.97
CA TYR A 56 20.81 -0.68 -2.77
C TYR A 56 19.82 -1.10 -1.67
N GLY A 57 18.53 -1.22 -1.98
CA GLY A 57 17.51 -1.65 -1.03
C GLY A 57 17.75 -3.07 -0.48
N MET A 58 18.24 -3.99 -1.31
CA MET A 58 18.65 -5.32 -0.85
C MET A 58 19.82 -5.25 0.14
N GLY A 59 20.79 -4.37 -0.09
CA GLY A 59 21.93 -4.18 0.81
C GLY A 59 21.57 -3.51 2.14
N LEU A 60 20.48 -2.74 2.19
CA LEU A 60 19.97 -2.11 3.42
C LEU A 60 18.99 -2.97 4.21
N ALA A 61 18.50 -4.05 3.61
CA ALA A 61 17.43 -4.83 4.20
C ALA A 61 17.89 -5.48 5.51
N ASP A 62 17.04 -5.43 6.52
CA ASP A 62 17.23 -6.23 7.73
C ASP A 62 17.21 -7.71 7.39
N PHE A 63 18.00 -8.48 8.13
CA PHE A 63 17.90 -9.93 8.08
C PHE A 63 16.61 -10.33 8.78
N LEU A 64 15.78 -11.13 8.10
CA LEU A 64 14.54 -11.67 8.67
C LEU A 64 14.47 -13.17 8.37
N ILE A 65 14.34 -13.97 9.43
CA ILE A 65 14.01 -15.38 9.34
C ILE A 65 12.65 -15.61 9.99
N LEU A 66 11.68 -16.04 9.19
CA LEU A 66 10.38 -16.51 9.66
C LEU A 66 10.40 -18.04 9.78
N ARG A 67 9.93 -18.54 10.93
CA ARG A 67 9.69 -19.97 11.19
C ARG A 67 8.30 -20.14 11.77
N GLU A 68 7.54 -21.09 11.24
CA GLU A 68 6.16 -21.30 11.64
C GLU A 68 5.85 -22.79 11.75
N GLN A 69 4.94 -23.13 12.66
CA GLN A 69 4.43 -24.48 12.83
C GLN A 69 2.93 -24.45 13.16
N ALA A 70 2.15 -25.22 12.40
CA ALA A 70 0.74 -25.44 12.70
C ALA A 70 0.59 -26.29 13.99
N VAL A 71 -0.32 -25.87 14.86
CA VAL A 71 -0.62 -26.53 16.15
C VAL A 71 -2.10 -26.94 16.23
N GLU A 72 -3.01 -26.09 15.75
CA GLU A 72 -4.46 -26.37 15.65
C GLU A 72 -5.07 -26.91 16.96
N ILE A 73 -4.90 -26.17 18.05
CA ILE A 73 -5.41 -26.53 19.39
C ILE A 73 -6.36 -25.47 19.93
N THR A 74 -7.28 -25.86 20.80
CA THR A 74 -8.13 -24.90 21.53
C THR A 74 -7.27 -24.14 22.53
N LEU A 75 -7.31 -22.81 22.48
CA LEU A 75 -6.58 -21.96 23.41
C LEU A 75 -7.22 -22.05 24.80
N THR A 76 -6.49 -22.64 25.74
CA THR A 76 -6.82 -22.72 27.16
C THR A 76 -5.61 -22.26 27.98
N PRO A 77 -5.76 -21.96 29.28
CA PRO A 77 -4.62 -21.66 30.14
C PRO A 77 -3.52 -22.72 30.10
N ASP A 78 -3.89 -24.01 30.04
CA ASP A 78 -2.93 -25.13 30.03
C ASP A 78 -2.23 -25.31 28.67
N ALA A 79 -2.81 -24.80 27.58
CA ALA A 79 -2.22 -24.89 26.23
C ALA A 79 -1.01 -23.96 26.06
N VAL A 80 -0.85 -22.96 26.93
CA VAL A 80 0.21 -21.94 26.80
C VAL A 80 1.61 -22.56 26.86
N ASP A 81 1.83 -23.56 27.73
CA ASP A 81 3.12 -24.25 27.85
C ASP A 81 3.50 -24.98 26.56
N GLU A 82 2.52 -25.60 25.88
CA GLU A 82 2.73 -26.25 24.58
C GLU A 82 3.12 -25.22 23.50
N LEU A 83 2.41 -24.08 23.44
CA LEU A 83 2.70 -23.00 22.49
C LEU A 83 4.11 -22.41 22.72
N GLN A 84 4.50 -22.21 23.99
CA GLN A 84 5.84 -21.74 24.36
C GLN A 84 6.94 -22.75 24.01
N SER A 85 6.68 -24.04 24.16
CA SER A 85 7.61 -25.10 23.76
C SER A 85 7.84 -25.10 22.25
N VAL A 86 6.76 -25.01 21.46
CA VAL A 86 6.85 -24.88 19.99
C VAL A 86 7.62 -23.61 19.60
N ALA A 87 7.28 -22.47 20.21
CA ALA A 87 7.97 -21.21 19.94
C ALA A 87 9.47 -21.28 20.24
N SER A 88 9.86 -21.92 21.35
CA SER A 88 11.27 -22.09 21.73
C SER A 88 12.06 -22.92 20.72
N MET A 89 11.45 -23.97 20.15
CA MET A 89 12.06 -24.76 19.07
C MET A 89 12.21 -23.95 17.78
N LEU A 90 11.18 -23.21 17.39
CA LEU A 90 11.19 -22.36 16.20
C LEU A 90 12.20 -21.23 16.33
N GLU A 91 12.29 -20.59 17.50
CA GLU A 91 13.26 -19.56 17.81
C GLU A 91 14.69 -20.09 17.70
N SER A 92 14.98 -21.24 18.31
CA SER A 92 16.29 -21.88 18.20
C SER A 92 16.67 -22.15 16.73
N SER A 93 15.72 -22.61 15.91
CA SER A 93 15.92 -22.81 14.47
C SER A 93 16.13 -21.51 13.71
N ALA A 94 15.37 -20.46 14.02
CA ALA A 94 15.44 -19.17 13.35
C ALA A 94 16.77 -18.45 13.66
N VAL A 95 17.18 -18.45 14.93
CA VAL A 95 18.46 -17.90 15.39
C VAL A 95 19.64 -18.65 14.76
N ALA A 96 19.59 -19.99 14.72
CA ALA A 96 20.64 -20.78 14.07
C ALA A 96 20.78 -20.46 12.58
N ALA A 97 19.67 -20.15 11.88
CA ALA A 97 19.70 -19.76 10.47
C ALA A 97 20.31 -18.37 10.25
N LEU A 98 20.19 -17.44 11.21
CA LEU A 98 20.88 -16.15 11.18
C LEU A 98 22.38 -16.31 11.48
N TRP A 99 22.77 -17.17 12.42
CA TRP A 99 24.18 -17.47 12.68
C TRP A 99 24.88 -18.07 11.46
N ALA A 100 24.18 -18.91 10.69
CA ALA A 100 24.70 -19.47 9.44
C ALA A 100 24.94 -18.40 8.35
N GLN A 101 24.45 -17.18 8.55
CA GLN A 101 24.69 -16.00 7.70
C GLN A 101 25.67 -15.01 8.34
N ASP A 102 26.47 -15.47 9.32
CA ASP A 102 27.48 -14.69 10.05
C ASP A 102 26.90 -13.48 10.83
N VAL A 103 25.60 -13.51 11.15
CA VAL A 103 24.95 -12.47 11.98
C VAL A 103 25.35 -12.65 13.45
N ALA A 104 25.87 -11.58 14.08
CA ALA A 104 26.27 -11.60 15.47
C ALA A 104 25.08 -11.82 16.42
N ALA A 105 25.18 -12.77 17.34
CA ALA A 105 24.10 -13.12 18.28
C ALA A 105 23.56 -11.94 19.09
N ALA A 106 24.43 -10.97 19.44
CA ALA A 106 24.05 -9.79 20.20
C ALA A 106 23.12 -8.80 19.45
N LEU A 107 23.02 -8.93 18.12
CA LEU A 107 22.17 -8.10 17.27
C LEU A 107 20.82 -8.74 16.97
N ILE A 108 20.67 -10.04 17.25
CA ILE A 108 19.46 -10.79 16.91
C ILE A 108 18.37 -10.47 17.94
N GLN A 109 17.20 -10.08 17.44
CA GLN A 109 15.98 -9.89 18.20
C GLN A 109 14.93 -10.88 17.71
N THR A 110 14.18 -11.47 18.63
CA THR A 110 13.14 -12.44 18.30
C THR A 110 11.77 -11.91 18.74
N LYS A 111 10.76 -12.16 17.92
CA LYS A 111 9.35 -11.95 18.25
C LYS A 111 8.61 -13.24 18.02
N GLN A 112 7.75 -13.59 18.98
CA GLN A 112 6.98 -14.82 18.96
C GLN A 112 5.51 -14.45 18.89
N PHE A 113 4.79 -15.12 18.00
CA PHE A 113 3.38 -14.87 17.73
C PHE A 113 2.59 -16.16 17.74
N VAL A 114 1.31 -16.03 18.08
CA VAL A 114 0.31 -17.08 17.87
C VAL A 114 -0.78 -16.53 16.96
N HIS A 115 -1.09 -17.27 15.90
CA HIS A 115 -2.19 -17.00 15.02
C HIS A 115 -3.48 -17.56 15.65
N LEU A 116 -4.35 -16.66 16.12
CA LEU A 116 -5.58 -17.00 16.82
C LEU A 116 -6.82 -16.73 15.95
N ARG A 117 -7.82 -17.59 16.05
CA ARG A 117 -9.13 -17.38 15.41
C ARG A 117 -10.26 -17.94 16.27
N TYR A 118 -11.48 -17.45 16.04
CA TYR A 118 -12.64 -18.12 16.62
C TYR A 118 -12.90 -19.46 15.94
N SER A 119 -13.35 -20.45 16.71
CA SER A 119 -13.70 -21.77 16.19
C SER A 119 -14.71 -21.69 15.04
N GLY A 120 -14.40 -22.41 13.96
CA GLY A 120 -15.19 -22.44 12.73
C GLY A 120 -15.00 -21.24 11.79
N THR A 121 -14.10 -20.30 12.08
CA THR A 121 -13.66 -19.23 11.14
C THR A 121 -12.29 -19.57 10.54
N ASP A 122 -11.89 -18.92 9.44
CA ASP A 122 -10.63 -19.21 8.71
C ASP A 122 -9.75 -17.97 8.54
N ALA A 123 -9.88 -17.01 9.46
CA ALA A 123 -9.15 -15.75 9.43
C ALA A 123 -8.37 -15.56 10.75
N PRO A 124 -7.21 -16.22 10.88
CA PRO A 124 -6.35 -16.01 12.04
C PRO A 124 -5.81 -14.59 12.10
N LEU A 125 -5.70 -14.08 13.32
CA LEU A 125 -5.04 -12.83 13.65
C LEU A 125 -3.78 -13.14 14.46
N PRO A 126 -2.62 -12.57 14.10
CA PRO A 126 -1.42 -12.71 14.90
C PRO A 126 -1.59 -11.93 16.21
N VAL A 127 -1.28 -12.57 17.33
CA VAL A 127 -1.09 -11.93 18.64
C VAL A 127 0.28 -12.26 19.19
N THR A 128 0.82 -11.41 20.06
CA THR A 128 2.09 -11.68 20.73
C THR A 128 1.93 -12.90 21.64
N LEU A 129 2.83 -13.87 21.56
CA LEU A 129 2.82 -15.02 22.48
C LEU A 129 3.07 -14.51 23.90
N ALA A 130 2.10 -14.73 24.79
CA ALA A 130 2.10 -14.25 26.17
C ALA A 130 1.31 -15.23 27.05
N ASP A 131 0.90 -14.80 28.25
CA ASP A 131 -0.08 -15.56 29.02
C ASP A 131 -1.46 -15.56 28.34
N TYR A 132 -2.30 -16.53 28.73
CA TYR A 132 -3.63 -16.72 28.18
C TYR A 132 -4.49 -15.45 28.16
N THR A 133 -4.49 -14.68 29.26
CA THR A 133 -5.39 -13.52 29.41
C THR A 133 -4.96 -12.40 28.48
N ALA A 134 -3.65 -12.15 28.38
CA ALA A 134 -3.09 -11.15 27.48
C ALA A 134 -3.37 -11.49 26.01
N MET A 135 -3.17 -12.74 25.60
CA MET A 135 -3.42 -13.18 24.22
C MET A 135 -4.89 -13.06 23.83
N VAL A 136 -5.82 -13.45 24.71
CA VAL A 136 -7.27 -13.30 24.46
C VAL A 136 -7.64 -11.83 24.32
N ALA A 137 -7.16 -10.96 25.22
CA ALA A 137 -7.45 -9.54 25.15
C ALA A 137 -6.90 -8.87 23.88
N GLU A 138 -5.66 -9.21 23.47
CA GLU A 138 -5.07 -8.71 22.23
C GLU A 138 -5.86 -9.19 21.00
N PHE A 139 -6.24 -10.47 20.96
CA PHE A 139 -7.04 -11.05 19.88
C PHE A 139 -8.40 -10.36 19.77
N GLU A 140 -9.13 -10.23 20.87
CA GLU A 140 -10.46 -9.61 20.88
C GLU A 140 -10.41 -8.14 20.47
N ALA A 141 -9.40 -7.40 20.95
CA ALA A 141 -9.17 -6.01 20.53
C ALA A 141 -8.85 -5.93 19.02
N ALA A 142 -8.02 -6.83 18.50
CA ALA A 142 -7.70 -6.89 17.08
C ALA A 142 -8.91 -7.27 16.23
N HIS A 143 -9.71 -8.24 16.68
CA HIS A 143 -10.92 -8.70 16.01
C HIS A 143 -12.00 -7.60 16.01
N GLN A 144 -12.19 -6.89 17.13
CA GLN A 144 -13.08 -5.74 17.22
C GLN A 144 -12.66 -4.60 16.28
N ARG A 145 -11.36 -4.33 16.18
CA ARG A 145 -10.82 -3.29 15.30
C ARG A 145 -10.97 -3.65 13.81
N LEU A 146 -10.73 -4.90 13.44
CA LEU A 146 -10.71 -5.34 12.05
C LEU A 146 -12.11 -5.69 11.52
N PHE A 147 -12.93 -6.37 12.34
CA PHE A 147 -14.22 -6.91 11.94
C PHE A 147 -15.42 -6.20 12.60
N GLY A 148 -15.20 -5.40 13.64
CA GLY A 148 -16.25 -4.60 14.29
C GLY A 148 -17.04 -5.31 15.39
N PHE A 149 -16.68 -6.54 15.75
CA PHE A 149 -17.37 -7.33 16.79
C PHE A 149 -16.43 -8.33 17.47
N ILE A 150 -16.89 -8.98 18.54
CA ILE A 150 -16.27 -10.14 19.21
C ILE A 150 -17.31 -11.24 19.39
N THR A 151 -16.89 -12.50 19.57
CA THR A 151 -17.79 -13.64 19.79
C THR A 151 -17.45 -14.38 21.08
N ALA A 152 -17.80 -13.80 22.23
CA ALA A 152 -17.43 -14.29 23.55
C ALA A 152 -17.87 -15.74 23.86
N GLU A 153 -18.92 -16.24 23.19
CA GLU A 153 -19.42 -17.61 23.38
C GLU A 153 -18.59 -18.69 22.65
N LYS A 154 -17.69 -18.29 21.74
CA LYS A 154 -16.90 -19.23 20.94
C LYS A 154 -15.53 -19.45 21.54
N SER A 155 -15.07 -20.70 21.47
CA SER A 155 -13.68 -21.02 21.76
C SER A 155 -12.75 -20.37 20.73
N ILE A 156 -11.56 -19.99 21.21
CA ILE A 156 -10.47 -19.49 20.38
C ILE A 156 -9.55 -20.67 20.05
N ILE A 157 -9.13 -20.78 18.81
CA ILE A 157 -8.19 -21.78 18.31
C ILE A 157 -6.85 -21.11 18.09
N ALA A 158 -5.79 -21.67 18.66
CA ALA A 158 -4.42 -21.41 18.25
C ALA A 158 -4.12 -22.28 17.03
N GLU A 159 -4.01 -21.65 15.86
CA GLU A 159 -3.82 -22.34 14.60
C GLU A 159 -2.34 -22.58 14.31
N THR A 160 -1.51 -21.55 14.47
CA THR A 160 -0.08 -21.57 14.12
C THR A 160 0.73 -20.78 15.15
N VAL A 161 1.90 -21.30 15.52
CA VAL A 161 2.93 -20.55 16.24
C VAL A 161 3.95 -20.06 15.22
N ALA A 162 4.33 -18.79 15.31
CA ALA A 162 5.28 -18.14 14.41
C ALA A 162 6.38 -17.45 15.21
N VAL A 163 7.62 -17.50 14.71
CA VAL A 163 8.76 -16.76 15.25
C VAL A 163 9.43 -15.99 14.14
N GLU A 164 9.60 -14.69 14.37
CA GLU A 164 10.43 -13.81 13.56
C GLU A 164 11.75 -13.58 14.30
N ALA A 165 12.86 -14.01 13.71
CA ALA A 165 14.19 -13.59 14.15
C ALA A 165 14.71 -12.52 13.19
N MET A 166 15.08 -11.37 13.74
CA MET A 166 15.49 -10.19 13.00
C MET A 166 16.86 -9.71 13.46
N ALA A 167 17.66 -9.19 12.53
CA ALA A 167 18.84 -8.42 12.88
C ALA A 167 18.95 -7.22 11.93
N PRO A 168 19.35 -6.04 12.44
CA PRO A 168 19.49 -4.86 11.61
C PRO A 168 20.51 -5.13 10.50
N GLY A 169 20.19 -4.67 9.29
CA GLY A 169 21.16 -4.57 8.22
C GLY A 169 22.23 -3.52 8.52
N ASP A 170 23.20 -3.38 7.62
CA ASP A 170 24.21 -2.33 7.77
C ASP A 170 23.57 -0.94 7.67
N ALA A 171 23.82 -0.10 8.67
CA ALA A 171 23.39 1.29 8.64
C ALA A 171 24.25 2.07 7.65
N VAL A 172 23.69 2.39 6.48
CA VAL A 172 24.34 3.24 5.48
C VAL A 172 23.87 4.66 5.63
N GLY A 173 24.75 5.55 6.09
CA GLY A 173 24.51 6.99 6.07
C GLY A 173 24.66 7.53 4.64
N GLU A 174 23.68 8.30 4.18
CA GLU A 174 23.82 9.07 2.94
C GLU A 174 24.81 10.22 3.15
N ALA A 175 25.78 10.35 2.23
CA ALA A 175 26.75 11.43 2.30
C ALA A 175 26.08 12.78 2.05
N ALA A 176 26.39 13.76 2.89
CA ALA A 176 25.96 15.12 2.67
C ALA A 176 26.77 15.78 1.55
N LEU A 177 26.05 16.46 0.65
CA LEU A 177 26.59 17.24 -0.44
C LEU A 177 26.68 18.71 -0.03
N GLY A 178 27.84 19.32 -0.24
CA GLY A 178 28.01 20.75 -0.04
C GLY A 178 27.20 21.57 -1.05
N ALA A 179 26.87 22.80 -0.68
CA ALA A 179 26.33 23.79 -1.61
C ALA A 179 27.46 24.58 -2.27
N ARG A 180 27.21 25.12 -3.47
CA ARG A 180 28.13 26.08 -4.10
C ARG A 180 28.18 27.36 -3.28
N THR A 181 29.39 27.88 -3.10
CA THR A 181 29.60 29.20 -2.48
C THR A 181 29.45 30.34 -3.50
N GLU A 182 29.85 30.10 -4.75
CA GLU A 182 29.78 31.06 -5.86
C GLU A 182 29.57 30.32 -7.20
N GLY A 183 29.01 31.01 -8.19
CA GLY A 183 28.80 30.49 -9.55
C GLY A 183 27.52 29.66 -9.74
N VAL A 184 27.35 29.14 -10.95
CA VAL A 184 26.27 28.21 -11.34
C VAL A 184 26.88 26.91 -11.83
N CYS A 185 26.08 25.83 -11.91
CA CYS A 185 26.52 24.62 -12.57
C CYS A 185 26.57 24.85 -14.09
N ASP A 186 27.74 24.67 -14.69
CA ASP A 186 27.90 24.74 -16.14
C ASP A 186 27.54 23.38 -16.78
N PRO A 187 26.90 23.37 -17.96
CA PRO A 187 26.67 22.15 -18.71
C PRO A 187 27.99 21.59 -19.26
N VAL A 188 28.04 20.27 -19.41
CA VAL A 188 29.20 19.56 -19.98
C VAL A 188 29.06 19.32 -21.49
N ASP A 189 27.84 19.44 -22.02
CA ASP A 189 27.52 19.22 -23.43
C ASP A 189 26.15 19.85 -23.78
N ASP A 190 25.82 19.90 -25.07
CA ASP A 190 24.50 20.26 -25.60
C ASP A 190 24.02 19.18 -26.57
N VAL A 191 22.81 18.68 -26.37
CA VAL A 191 22.23 17.62 -27.22
C VAL A 191 20.89 18.04 -27.81
N GLN A 192 20.59 17.55 -29.01
CA GLN A 192 19.26 17.70 -29.61
C GLN A 192 18.31 16.66 -29.03
N ILE A 193 17.20 17.12 -28.44
CA ILE A 193 16.11 16.27 -27.97
C ILE A 193 14.79 16.67 -28.64
N PHE A 194 13.85 15.73 -28.75
CA PHE A 194 12.50 16.01 -29.22
C PHE A 194 11.51 15.75 -28.08
N THR A 195 10.85 16.81 -27.63
CA THR A 195 9.85 16.73 -26.56
C THR A 195 8.82 17.85 -26.71
N ALA A 196 7.65 17.71 -26.08
CA ALA A 196 6.54 18.65 -26.18
C ALA A 196 6.17 19.01 -27.64
N GLY A 197 6.38 18.07 -28.59
CA GLY A 197 6.10 18.25 -30.01
C GLY A 197 7.11 19.10 -30.79
N ALA A 198 8.25 19.49 -30.20
CA ALA A 198 9.28 20.29 -30.86
C ALA A 198 10.70 19.75 -30.61
N ALA A 199 11.63 20.15 -31.48
CA ALA A 199 13.06 19.91 -31.26
C ALA A 199 13.63 21.00 -30.34
N HIS A 200 14.47 20.61 -29.39
CA HIS A 200 15.13 21.47 -28.42
C HIS A 200 16.62 21.15 -28.35
N THR A 201 17.45 22.18 -28.24
CA THR A 201 18.83 22.04 -27.74
C THR A 201 18.76 22.00 -26.21
N ALA A 202 19.13 20.88 -25.61
CA ALA A 202 19.10 20.68 -24.17
C ALA A 202 20.53 20.58 -23.59
N PRO A 203 20.87 21.41 -22.59
CA PRO A 203 22.13 21.28 -21.88
C PRO A 203 22.19 19.95 -21.11
N VAL A 204 23.36 19.32 -21.16
CA VAL A 204 23.68 18.09 -20.43
C VAL A 204 24.50 18.43 -19.20
N PHE A 205 24.09 17.93 -18.04
CA PHE A 205 24.81 18.06 -16.79
C PHE A 205 25.31 16.69 -16.36
N GLU A 206 26.58 16.61 -15.94
CA GLU A 206 27.12 15.39 -15.34
C GLU A 206 26.78 15.36 -13.86
N ARG A 207 26.17 14.26 -13.40
CA ARG A 207 25.64 14.15 -12.04
C ARG A 207 26.65 14.45 -10.94
N THR A 208 27.90 14.04 -11.16
CA THR A 208 29.02 14.21 -10.22
C THR A 208 29.45 15.67 -10.07
N THR A 209 29.05 16.54 -10.99
CA THR A 209 29.36 17.97 -10.94
C THR A 209 28.32 18.77 -10.18
N LEU A 210 27.11 18.24 -10.00
CA LEU A 210 26.00 18.91 -9.31
C LEU A 210 26.21 18.94 -7.79
N LEU A 211 25.78 20.03 -7.16
CA LEU A 211 25.92 20.33 -5.73
C LEU A 211 24.56 20.69 -5.12
N ALA A 212 24.50 20.68 -3.79
CA ALA A 212 23.25 20.93 -3.08
C ALA A 212 22.74 22.35 -3.39
N GLY A 213 21.44 22.46 -3.68
CA GLY A 213 20.76 23.69 -4.05
C GLY A 213 20.80 24.01 -5.55
N ASP A 214 21.56 23.27 -6.37
CA ASP A 214 21.55 23.48 -7.82
C ASP A 214 20.16 23.23 -8.40
N LYS A 215 19.75 24.14 -9.29
CA LYS A 215 18.45 24.09 -9.97
C LYS A 215 18.62 24.05 -11.47
N LEU A 216 18.01 23.06 -12.10
CA LEU A 216 18.07 22.85 -13.55
C LEU A 216 16.65 22.93 -14.10
N THR A 217 16.38 23.90 -14.97
CA THR A 217 15.06 24.07 -15.59
C THR A 217 15.04 23.37 -16.95
N GLY A 218 14.00 22.58 -17.20
CA GLY A 218 13.84 21.86 -18.47
C GLY A 218 13.55 22.80 -19.66
N PRO A 219 13.86 22.39 -20.90
CA PRO A 219 14.43 21.09 -21.30
C PRO A 219 15.91 20.96 -20.92
N ALA A 220 16.26 19.91 -20.17
CA ALA A 220 17.63 19.63 -19.75
C ALA A 220 17.83 18.13 -19.47
N MET A 221 19.08 17.68 -19.47
CA MET A 221 19.44 16.28 -19.22
C MET A 221 20.46 16.17 -18.09
N ILE A 222 20.25 15.24 -17.17
CA ILE A 222 21.27 14.81 -16.21
C ILE A 222 21.78 13.43 -16.63
N ARG A 223 23.08 13.33 -16.88
CA ARG A 223 23.77 12.07 -17.17
C ARG A 223 24.38 11.52 -15.89
N GLU A 224 24.16 10.22 -15.67
CA GLU A 224 24.67 9.47 -14.52
C GLU A 224 25.37 8.20 -15.01
N ALA A 225 26.24 7.62 -14.18
CA ALA A 225 26.96 6.40 -14.55
C ALA A 225 26.03 5.21 -14.85
N ASN A 226 24.85 5.16 -14.22
CA ASN A 226 23.90 4.05 -14.30
C ASN A 226 22.46 4.48 -14.67
N ALA A 227 22.25 5.76 -15.02
CA ALA A 227 20.93 6.29 -15.32
C ALA A 227 21.01 7.55 -16.20
N THR A 228 19.87 7.97 -16.74
CA THR A 228 19.72 9.26 -17.39
C THR A 228 18.38 9.86 -16.99
N THR A 229 18.39 11.12 -16.58
CA THR A 229 17.19 11.85 -16.17
C THR A 229 16.91 12.96 -17.17
N ILE A 230 15.69 12.97 -17.71
CA ILE A 230 15.21 14.05 -18.58
C ILE A 230 14.33 15.00 -17.75
N ILE A 231 14.67 16.28 -17.81
CA ILE A 231 13.88 17.36 -17.22
C ILE A 231 13.07 17.98 -18.36
N GLU A 232 11.78 17.68 -18.41
CA GLU A 232 10.91 18.14 -19.48
C GLU A 232 10.60 19.65 -19.36
N PRO A 233 10.20 20.33 -20.45
CA PRO A 233 9.70 21.69 -20.39
C PRO A 233 8.62 21.86 -19.31
N GLY A 234 8.72 22.93 -18.52
CA GLY A 234 7.80 23.20 -17.40
C GLY A 234 8.11 22.46 -16.09
N TRP A 235 9.18 21.65 -16.07
CA TRP A 235 9.75 21.05 -14.87
C TRP A 235 11.08 21.71 -14.46
N GLN A 236 11.38 21.68 -13.18
CA GLN A 236 12.67 22.08 -12.62
C GLN A 236 13.16 21.03 -11.65
N ALA A 237 14.39 20.56 -11.85
CA ALA A 237 15.10 19.71 -10.88
C ALA A 237 15.83 20.57 -9.84
N GLU A 238 15.86 20.10 -8.61
CA GLU A 238 16.67 20.64 -7.51
C GLU A 238 17.46 19.50 -6.86
N VAL A 239 18.76 19.72 -6.66
CA VAL A 239 19.62 18.78 -5.92
C VAL A 239 19.60 19.11 -4.44
N THR A 240 19.32 18.11 -3.60
CA THR A 240 19.25 18.26 -2.15
C THR A 240 20.62 18.08 -1.47
N ALA A 241 20.68 18.39 -0.18
CA ALA A 241 21.87 18.12 0.63
C ALA A 241 22.20 16.62 0.77
N GLN A 242 21.24 15.72 0.57
CA GLN A 242 21.44 14.26 0.57
C GLN A 242 21.72 13.73 -0.84
N ASN A 243 21.99 14.61 -1.80
CA ASN A 243 22.24 14.25 -3.19
C ASN A 243 21.01 13.57 -3.86
N HIS A 244 19.80 13.74 -3.33
CA HIS A 244 18.56 13.42 -4.06
C HIS A 244 18.29 14.48 -5.12
N VAL A 245 17.63 14.09 -6.22
CA VAL A 245 17.08 15.02 -7.21
C VAL A 245 15.57 15.08 -7.03
N ILE A 246 15.04 16.27 -6.75
CA ILE A 246 13.61 16.53 -6.66
C ILE A 246 13.19 17.33 -7.89
N LEU A 247 12.33 16.77 -8.74
CA LEU A 247 11.73 17.53 -9.82
C LEU A 247 10.38 18.08 -9.38
N ARG A 248 10.13 19.35 -9.70
CA ARG A 248 8.87 20.03 -9.44
C ARG A 248 8.31 20.62 -10.72
N ARG A 249 6.99 20.50 -10.88
CA ARG A 249 6.27 21.21 -11.92
C ARG A 249 6.22 22.69 -11.57
N ILE A 250 6.75 23.55 -12.46
CA ILE A 250 6.84 25.01 -12.27
C ILE A 250 6.00 25.81 -13.25
N ALA A 251 5.52 25.18 -14.33
CA ALA A 251 4.59 25.77 -15.29
C ALA A 251 3.26 25.00 -15.27
N PRO A 252 2.11 25.62 -15.59
CA PRO A 252 0.85 24.90 -15.76
C PRO A 252 0.96 23.79 -16.81
N ARG A 253 0.13 22.74 -16.69
CA ARG A 253 0.00 21.70 -17.73
C ARG A 253 -0.94 22.21 -18.81
N ASP A 254 -0.58 21.98 -20.08
CA ASP A 254 -1.46 22.32 -21.21
C ASP A 254 -2.80 21.56 -21.16
N ASN A 255 -2.80 20.39 -20.51
CA ASN A 255 -3.97 19.55 -20.28
C ASN A 255 -4.70 19.83 -18.95
N ALA A 256 -4.60 21.03 -18.38
CA ALA A 256 -5.51 21.43 -17.32
C ALA A 256 -6.93 21.52 -17.91
N VAL A 257 -7.61 20.38 -17.98
CA VAL A 257 -9.04 20.29 -18.29
C VAL A 257 -9.70 21.26 -17.32
N VAL A 258 -10.22 22.36 -17.88
CA VAL A 258 -11.06 23.31 -17.16
C VAL A 258 -12.10 22.46 -16.43
N GLN A 259 -12.07 22.50 -15.09
CA GLN A 259 -13.05 21.82 -14.24
C GLN A 259 -14.42 22.46 -14.50
N ASP A 260 -15.08 22.00 -15.54
CA ASP A 260 -16.48 22.28 -15.80
C ASP A 260 -17.29 21.42 -14.83
N ILE A 261 -17.78 22.05 -13.76
CA ILE A 261 -18.58 21.40 -12.71
C ILE A 261 -19.88 20.79 -13.27
N SER A 262 -20.26 21.12 -14.51
CA SER A 262 -21.39 20.51 -15.22
C SER A 262 -21.09 19.14 -15.85
N ARG A 263 -19.81 18.74 -15.94
CA ARG A 263 -19.39 17.40 -16.39
C ARG A 263 -18.65 16.70 -15.26
N ALA A 264 -19.06 15.46 -14.95
CA ALA A 264 -18.34 14.63 -14.01
C ALA A 264 -16.88 14.45 -14.49
N ASP A 265 -15.93 14.87 -13.66
CA ASP A 265 -14.51 14.63 -13.90
C ASP A 265 -14.30 13.10 -13.97
N PRO A 266 -13.81 12.56 -15.11
CA PRO A 266 -13.67 11.12 -15.28
C PRO A 266 -12.70 10.50 -14.27
N VAL A 267 -11.73 11.26 -13.76
CA VAL A 267 -10.81 10.79 -12.72
C VAL A 267 -11.55 10.70 -11.38
N LEU A 268 -12.30 11.74 -11.00
CA LEU A 268 -13.10 11.70 -9.77
C LEU A 268 -14.19 10.62 -9.84
N LEU A 269 -14.86 10.47 -10.98
CA LEU A 269 -15.87 9.44 -11.18
C LEU A 269 -15.26 8.05 -10.97
N GLU A 270 -14.10 7.78 -11.55
CA GLU A 270 -13.42 6.50 -11.41
C GLU A 270 -12.88 6.29 -9.97
N LEU A 271 -12.39 7.35 -9.31
CA LEU A 271 -11.97 7.31 -7.91
C LEU A 271 -13.14 6.94 -6.99
N PHE A 272 -14.28 7.61 -7.13
CA PHE A 272 -15.47 7.31 -6.34
C PHE A 272 -16.03 5.92 -6.66
N ASN A 273 -16.05 5.52 -7.94
CA ASN A 273 -16.43 4.17 -8.34
C ASN A 273 -15.58 3.12 -7.62
N ASN A 274 -14.25 3.25 -7.67
CA ASN A 274 -13.34 2.31 -6.99
C ASN A 274 -13.44 2.40 -5.46
N LEU A 275 -13.65 3.59 -4.87
CA LEU A 275 -13.88 3.74 -3.43
C LEU A 275 -15.14 2.99 -2.98
N PHE A 276 -16.27 3.17 -3.66
CA PHE A 276 -17.52 2.50 -3.29
C PHE A 276 -17.44 0.99 -3.55
N MET A 277 -16.82 0.57 -4.64
CA MET A 277 -16.57 -0.85 -4.92
C MET A 277 -15.66 -1.48 -3.85
N ALA A 278 -14.58 -0.80 -3.47
CA ALA A 278 -13.70 -1.27 -2.40
C ALA A 278 -14.45 -1.43 -1.07
N ILE A 279 -15.35 -0.52 -0.70
CA ILE A 279 -16.17 -0.69 0.52
C ILE A 279 -17.01 -1.96 0.41
N ALA A 280 -17.70 -2.18 -0.72
CA ALA A 280 -18.53 -3.39 -0.93
C ALA A 280 -17.69 -4.67 -0.85
N GLU A 281 -16.51 -4.69 -1.47
CA GLU A 281 -15.58 -5.83 -1.46
C GLU A 281 -14.97 -6.08 -0.08
N GLN A 282 -14.63 -5.03 0.68
CA GLN A 282 -14.16 -5.15 2.05
C GLN A 282 -15.24 -5.73 2.96
N CYS A 283 -16.49 -5.24 2.86
CA CYS A 283 -17.62 -5.84 3.56
C CYS A 283 -17.77 -7.33 3.21
N GLY A 284 -17.63 -7.68 1.93
CA GLY A 284 -17.70 -9.07 1.49
C GLY A 284 -16.56 -9.94 2.04
N SER A 285 -15.35 -9.39 2.09
CA SER A 285 -14.17 -10.05 2.63
C SER A 285 -14.32 -10.31 4.13
N VAL A 286 -14.81 -9.32 4.90
CA VAL A 286 -15.13 -9.48 6.32
C VAL A 286 -16.20 -10.56 6.53
N LEU A 287 -17.27 -10.54 5.74
CA LEU A 287 -18.33 -11.55 5.84
C LEU A 287 -17.78 -12.95 5.55
N ARG A 288 -16.99 -13.11 4.49
CA ARG A 288 -16.38 -14.40 4.12
C ARG A 288 -15.43 -14.91 5.20
N ASN A 289 -14.55 -14.05 5.69
CA ASN A 289 -13.51 -14.39 6.68
C ASN A 289 -14.09 -14.80 8.04
N THR A 290 -15.24 -14.25 8.40
CA THR A 290 -15.92 -14.49 9.69
C THR A 290 -17.08 -15.47 9.60
N ALA A 291 -17.49 -15.86 8.39
CA ALA A 291 -18.56 -16.82 8.18
C ALA A 291 -18.22 -18.19 8.78
N GLN A 292 -19.26 -18.98 9.06
CA GLN A 292 -19.14 -20.43 9.33
C GLN A 292 -19.86 -21.26 8.27
N SER A 293 -20.79 -20.64 7.53
CA SER A 293 -21.53 -21.30 6.46
C SER A 293 -20.62 -21.59 5.28
N VAL A 294 -20.56 -22.87 4.89
CA VAL A 294 -19.83 -23.32 3.70
C VAL A 294 -20.38 -22.66 2.42
N ASN A 295 -21.68 -22.32 2.41
CA ASN A 295 -22.26 -21.58 1.29
C ASN A 295 -21.68 -20.16 1.18
N ILE A 296 -21.39 -19.49 2.30
CA ILE A 296 -20.79 -18.16 2.29
C ILE A 296 -19.28 -18.25 2.05
N LYS A 297 -18.57 -19.16 2.72
CA LYS A 297 -17.11 -19.29 2.65
C LYS A 297 -16.60 -19.77 1.28
N GLU A 298 -17.19 -20.86 0.79
CA GLU A 298 -16.71 -21.63 -0.36
C GLU A 298 -17.53 -21.34 -1.60
N ARG A 299 -18.87 -21.33 -1.47
CA ARG A 299 -19.75 -21.09 -2.62
C ARG A 299 -19.95 -19.60 -2.91
N LEU A 300 -19.48 -18.72 -2.03
CA LEU A 300 -19.63 -17.27 -2.11
C LEU A 300 -21.07 -16.83 -2.32
N ASP A 301 -22.02 -17.56 -1.73
CA ASP A 301 -23.46 -17.32 -1.84
C ASP A 301 -23.91 -16.18 -0.91
N PHE A 302 -23.38 -15.00 -1.16
CA PHE A 302 -23.70 -13.76 -0.47
C PHE A 302 -23.42 -12.56 -1.38
N SER A 303 -23.90 -11.38 -1.02
CA SER A 303 -23.52 -10.15 -1.71
C SER A 303 -23.53 -8.98 -0.74
N CYS A 304 -22.56 -8.09 -0.90
CA CYS A 304 -22.47 -6.83 -0.19
C CYS A 304 -22.63 -5.72 -1.21
N ALA A 305 -23.45 -4.72 -0.88
CA ALA A 305 -23.77 -3.63 -1.78
C ALA A 305 -24.00 -2.33 -1.03
N LEU A 306 -23.66 -1.22 -1.67
CA LEU A 306 -23.95 0.13 -1.21
C LEU A 306 -25.11 0.71 -2.01
N PHE A 307 -26.00 1.41 -1.32
CA PHE A 307 -27.18 2.04 -1.90
C PHE A 307 -27.22 3.52 -1.58
N ASP A 308 -27.78 4.32 -2.49
CA ASP A 308 -28.10 5.72 -2.24
C ASP A 308 -29.34 5.87 -1.33
N ALA A 309 -29.67 7.11 -0.99
CA ALA A 309 -30.81 7.43 -0.12
C ALA A 309 -32.19 7.01 -0.70
N ALA A 310 -32.28 6.78 -2.01
CA ALA A 310 -33.48 6.29 -2.68
C ALA A 310 -33.49 4.76 -2.87
N GLY A 311 -32.44 4.05 -2.46
CA GLY A 311 -32.28 2.61 -2.67
C GLY A 311 -31.77 2.24 -4.07
N GLY A 312 -31.16 3.19 -4.79
CA GLY A 312 -30.42 2.94 -6.02
C GLY A 312 -29.07 2.28 -5.71
N LEU A 313 -28.69 1.26 -6.48
CA LEU A 313 -27.42 0.55 -6.28
C LEU A 313 -26.26 1.44 -6.72
N ILE A 314 -25.30 1.69 -5.81
CA ILE A 314 -24.08 2.46 -6.08
C ILE A 314 -22.92 1.53 -6.44
N ALA A 315 -22.71 0.48 -5.64
CA ALA A 315 -21.62 -0.47 -5.80
C ALA A 315 -21.98 -1.84 -5.23
N ASN A 316 -21.36 -2.91 -5.74
CA ASN A 316 -21.59 -4.28 -5.27
C ASN A 316 -20.33 -5.14 -5.41
N ALA A 317 -20.11 -6.04 -4.45
CA ALA A 317 -19.07 -7.05 -4.54
C ALA A 317 -19.45 -8.13 -5.60
N PRO A 318 -18.47 -8.76 -6.28
CA PRO A 318 -18.71 -9.57 -7.49
C PRO A 318 -19.22 -11.00 -7.26
N HIS A 319 -19.86 -11.31 -6.13
CA HIS A 319 -19.94 -12.70 -5.67
C HIS A 319 -21.13 -13.53 -6.23
N VAL A 320 -22.31 -12.94 -6.50
CA VAL A 320 -23.40 -13.67 -7.18
C VAL A 320 -24.30 -12.73 -8.03
N PRO A 321 -24.35 -12.86 -9.37
CA PRO A 321 -25.16 -12.00 -10.23
C PRO A 321 -26.67 -12.01 -9.93
N VAL A 322 -27.20 -13.13 -9.41
CA VAL A 322 -28.64 -13.28 -9.13
C VAL A 322 -29.13 -12.33 -8.03
N HIS A 323 -28.25 -11.92 -7.10
CA HIS A 323 -28.62 -11.03 -6.00
C HIS A 323 -28.83 -9.58 -6.46
N LEU A 324 -28.24 -9.17 -7.58
CA LEU A 324 -28.21 -7.76 -8.00
C LEU A 324 -29.60 -7.18 -8.28
N GLY A 325 -30.48 -7.97 -8.89
CA GLY A 325 -31.85 -7.55 -9.16
C GLY A 325 -32.72 -7.45 -7.90
N ALA A 326 -32.57 -8.40 -6.97
CA ALA A 326 -33.42 -8.50 -5.79
C ALA A 326 -33.01 -7.51 -4.68
N MET A 327 -31.72 -7.29 -4.45
CA MET A 327 -31.23 -6.46 -3.34
C MET A 327 -31.77 -5.02 -3.40
N GLY A 328 -31.78 -4.40 -4.59
CA GLY A 328 -32.29 -3.04 -4.76
C GLY A 328 -33.79 -2.91 -4.45
N GLU A 329 -34.59 -3.92 -4.80
CA GLU A 329 -36.02 -3.90 -4.48
C GLU A 329 -36.27 -4.15 -2.99
N SER A 330 -35.51 -5.03 -2.35
CA SER A 330 -35.55 -5.24 -0.90
C SER A 330 -35.25 -3.96 -0.12
N VAL A 331 -34.20 -3.23 -0.51
CA VAL A 331 -33.84 -1.94 0.12
C VAL A 331 -34.94 -0.90 -0.09
N ARG A 332 -35.46 -0.76 -1.31
CA ARG A 332 -36.58 0.15 -1.58
C ARG A 332 -37.85 -0.23 -0.81
N ALA A 333 -38.15 -1.52 -0.65
CA ALA A 333 -39.28 -1.98 0.15
C ALA A 333 -39.13 -1.60 1.63
N VAL A 334 -37.92 -1.70 2.19
CA VAL A 334 -37.60 -1.24 3.55
C VAL A 334 -37.77 0.28 3.64
N ILE A 335 -37.24 1.06 2.69
CA ILE A 335 -37.39 2.52 2.69
C ILE A 335 -38.88 2.93 2.62
N ARG A 336 -39.67 2.30 1.75
CA ARG A 336 -41.12 2.60 1.64
C ARG A 336 -41.89 2.27 2.91
N SER A 337 -41.54 1.17 3.59
CA SER A 337 -42.28 0.69 4.76
C SER A 337 -41.82 1.30 6.09
N ARG A 338 -40.52 1.64 6.21
CA ARG A 338 -39.87 2.02 7.47
C ARG A 338 -39.04 3.30 7.39
N GLY A 339 -38.88 3.92 6.22
CA GLY A 339 -37.98 5.06 6.01
C GLY A 339 -38.19 6.23 6.98
N GLY A 340 -39.44 6.53 7.35
CA GLY A 340 -39.76 7.58 8.33
C GLY A 340 -39.47 7.22 9.79
N SER A 341 -39.20 5.94 10.09
CA SER A 341 -38.94 5.43 11.45
C SER A 341 -37.49 4.99 11.68
N LEU A 342 -36.72 4.79 10.61
CA LEU A 342 -35.32 4.35 10.69
C LEU A 342 -34.43 5.45 11.28
N LYS A 343 -33.53 5.05 12.17
CA LYS A 343 -32.54 5.91 12.81
C LYS A 343 -31.12 5.41 12.53
N PRO A 344 -30.10 6.29 12.59
CA PRO A 344 -28.70 5.85 12.52
C PRO A 344 -28.41 4.76 13.56
N GLY A 345 -27.82 3.64 13.12
CA GLY A 345 -27.52 2.47 13.95
C GLY A 345 -28.54 1.34 13.88
N ASP A 346 -29.72 1.55 13.29
CA ASP A 346 -30.71 0.48 13.11
C ASP A 346 -30.24 -0.56 12.08
N ALA A 347 -30.49 -1.85 12.36
CA ALA A 347 -30.30 -2.96 11.43
C ALA A 347 -31.64 -3.59 11.05
N VAL A 348 -31.85 -3.87 9.76
CA VAL A 348 -33.09 -4.46 9.24
C VAL A 348 -32.79 -5.82 8.62
N ALA A 349 -33.56 -6.82 9.02
CA ALA A 349 -33.56 -8.15 8.39
C ALA A 349 -34.87 -8.39 7.64
N LEU A 350 -34.77 -8.83 6.39
CA LEU A 350 -35.90 -9.22 5.54
C LEU A 350 -35.67 -10.66 5.07
N ASN A 351 -36.72 -11.48 5.14
CA ASN A 351 -36.71 -12.86 4.64
C ASN A 351 -37.97 -13.18 3.81
N ASN A 352 -38.78 -12.17 3.48
CA ASN A 352 -39.94 -12.36 2.61
C ASN A 352 -39.42 -12.48 1.17
N PRO A 353 -39.65 -13.63 0.49
CA PRO A 353 -39.07 -13.91 -0.82
C PRO A 353 -39.51 -12.96 -1.94
#